data_AF-A0A261GFL3-F1
#
_entry.id   AF-A0A261GFL3-F1
#
_cell.length_a   1.000
_cell.length_b   1.000
_cell.length_c   1.000
_cell.angle_alpha   90.00
_cell.angle_beta   90.00
_cell.angle_gamma   90.00
#
_symmetry.space_group_name_H-M   'P 1'
#
loop_
_entity.id
_entity.type
_entity.pdbx_description
1 polymer ?
#
loop_
_entity_poly.entity_id
_entity_poly.type
_entity_poly.pdbx_seq_one_letter_code
_entity_poly.pdbx_strand_id
1 'polypeptide(L)'
;MEDYAIGQSLLIKPDFTLQQIRETLQRLGWQSTGEAADSPLLKGEPEFASWTWHGRKPILIYSFNPVARLRVLDVATLPPTLRGHLVQHLPMLSETDVNDLLFDSLPRNRLLGLWALQETERLDLIPQTHRLAHDPDHQVAALAAQVGKRLESARDSRESLILSLVQLADVAVPLIEQLNNPVGTVHLKPTREELIKLFDPSLADAMIREVEQAYFRPPVADPGPDYTELKVTAANAGLLRWSNEFSDKFAQGYRNVSGWMQPQWIWLSWRWLNAQGGAVQYDGLVWVETRWVWLPKAYRMVSGAIQFADAPATLQ
;
A
#
# COMPACT_ATOMS: atom_id res chain seq x y z
N MET A 1 14.33 1.69 12.34
CA MET A 1 13.20 2.21 11.56
C MET A 1 12.06 1.23 11.76
N GLU A 2 10.86 1.66 12.15
CA GLU A 2 9.73 0.73 12.24
C GLU A 2 9.36 0.28 10.83
N ASP A 3 9.34 -1.04 10.58
CA ASP A 3 9.05 -1.64 9.27
C ASP A 3 7.74 -1.11 8.65
N TYR A 4 6.80 -0.69 9.50
CA TYR A 4 5.50 -0.14 9.11
C TYR A 4 5.53 1.30 8.58
N ALA A 5 6.61 2.05 8.85
CA ALA A 5 6.79 3.41 8.35
C ALA A 5 7.37 3.44 6.91
N ILE A 6 7.82 2.29 6.39
CA ILE A 6 8.43 2.20 5.07
C ILE A 6 7.36 2.35 3.99
N GLY A 7 7.54 3.35 3.12
CA GLY A 7 6.64 3.69 2.03
C GLY A 7 6.53 2.64 0.91
N GLN A 8 5.82 3.00 -0.15
CA GLN A 8 5.60 2.14 -1.32
C GLN A 8 6.76 2.14 -2.33
N SER A 9 7.63 3.14 -2.26
CA SER A 9 8.78 3.30 -3.16
C SER A 9 10.06 3.32 -2.34
N LEU A 10 11.04 2.53 -2.77
CA LEU A 10 12.37 2.45 -2.20
C LEU A 10 13.38 3.01 -3.22
N LEU A 11 14.05 4.10 -2.87
CA LEU A 11 15.03 4.74 -3.73
C LEU A 11 16.44 4.20 -3.44
N ILE A 12 17.12 3.65 -4.45
CA ILE A 12 18.46 3.06 -4.28
C ILE A 12 19.54 4.11 -4.58
N LYS A 13 20.62 4.11 -3.80
CA LYS A 13 21.75 5.02 -4.04
C LYS A 13 22.33 4.85 -5.46
N PRO A 14 22.67 5.94 -6.19
CA PRO A 14 23.03 5.86 -7.60
C PRO A 14 24.30 5.04 -7.92
N ASP A 15 25.19 4.85 -6.95
CA ASP A 15 26.41 4.07 -7.04
C ASP A 15 26.19 2.55 -6.91
N PHE A 16 25.01 2.13 -6.46
CA PHE A 16 24.64 0.72 -6.37
C PHE A 16 23.97 0.24 -7.66
N THR A 17 24.66 -0.64 -8.37
CA THR A 17 24.28 -1.12 -9.71
C THR A 17 23.14 -2.14 -9.69
N LEU A 18 22.44 -2.31 -10.82
CA LEU A 18 21.42 -3.36 -10.93
C LEU A 18 21.98 -4.77 -10.68
N GLN A 19 23.22 -5.05 -11.08
CA GLN A 19 23.84 -6.35 -10.79
C GLN A 19 23.92 -6.60 -9.28
N GLN A 20 24.36 -5.61 -8.50
CA GLN A 20 24.42 -5.72 -7.05
C GLN A 20 23.02 -5.83 -6.41
N ILE A 21 22.02 -5.16 -6.98
CA ILE A 21 20.61 -5.32 -6.58
C ILE A 21 20.16 -6.76 -6.82
N ARG A 22 20.38 -7.31 -8.02
CA ARG A 22 20.01 -8.69 -8.38
C ARG A 22 20.66 -9.71 -7.46
N GLU A 23 21.97 -9.61 -7.25
CA GLU A 23 22.72 -10.49 -6.35
C GLU A 23 22.22 -10.40 -4.90
N THR A 24 21.83 -9.21 -4.45
CA THR A 24 21.24 -9.02 -3.12
C THR A 24 19.86 -9.65 -3.05
N LEU A 25 18.96 -9.33 -4.00
CA LEU A 25 17.61 -9.90 -4.05
C LEU A 25 17.63 -11.43 -4.13
N GLN A 26 18.51 -12.00 -4.95
CA GLN A 26 18.68 -13.45 -5.07
C GLN A 26 19.10 -14.09 -3.74
N ARG A 27 20.06 -13.49 -3.01
CA ARG A 27 20.46 -13.96 -1.66
C ARG A 27 19.31 -13.89 -0.66
N LEU A 28 18.41 -12.93 -0.81
CA LEU A 28 17.23 -12.80 0.04
C LEU A 28 16.10 -13.76 -0.37
N GLY A 29 16.22 -14.51 -1.47
CA GLY A 29 15.21 -15.49 -1.92
C GLY A 29 14.25 -15.01 -3.01
N TRP A 30 14.48 -13.82 -3.57
CA TRP A 30 13.71 -13.32 -4.70
C TRP A 30 14.11 -14.01 -6.00
N GLN A 31 13.13 -14.25 -6.87
CA GLN A 31 13.31 -14.89 -8.16
C GLN A 31 12.95 -13.91 -9.27
N SER A 32 13.83 -13.74 -10.27
CA SER A 32 13.55 -12.89 -11.42
C SER A 32 12.40 -13.48 -12.24
N THR A 33 11.43 -12.64 -12.65
CA THR A 33 10.28 -13.08 -13.46
C THR A 33 10.48 -12.97 -14.97
N GLY A 34 11.65 -12.53 -15.43
CA GLY A 34 11.98 -12.41 -16.85
C GLY A 34 12.72 -11.13 -17.20
N GLU A 35 13.31 -11.09 -18.38
CA GLU A 35 14.14 -9.98 -18.84
C GLU A 35 13.29 -8.81 -19.36
N ALA A 36 13.78 -7.62 -19.06
CA ALA A 36 13.30 -6.36 -19.58
C ALA A 36 13.37 -6.28 -21.11
N ALA A 37 12.84 -5.20 -21.67
CA ALA A 37 12.86 -4.88 -23.10
C ALA A 37 14.18 -5.26 -23.80
N ASP A 38 14.07 -5.81 -25.02
CA ASP A 38 15.18 -6.37 -25.82
C ASP A 38 16.31 -5.38 -26.16
N SER A 39 16.20 -4.09 -25.82
CA SER A 39 17.18 -3.06 -26.14
C SER A 39 17.16 -1.89 -25.13
N PRO A 40 17.78 -2.02 -23.95
CA PRO A 40 17.82 -0.95 -22.96
C PRO A 40 18.69 0.22 -23.41
N LEU A 41 18.32 1.45 -23.00
CA LEU A 41 19.09 2.65 -23.32
C LEU A 41 20.52 2.62 -22.78
N LEU A 42 20.73 1.95 -21.64
CA LEU A 42 22.03 1.75 -21.02
C LEU A 42 22.33 0.26 -20.88
N LYS A 43 23.47 -0.18 -21.44
CA LYS A 43 23.90 -1.58 -21.39
C LYS A 43 24.00 -2.06 -19.94
N GLY A 44 23.26 -3.12 -19.60
CA GLY A 44 23.24 -3.72 -18.26
C GLY A 44 22.26 -3.08 -17.27
N GLU A 45 21.56 -2.02 -17.67
CA GLU A 45 20.62 -1.27 -16.83
C GLU A 45 19.29 -1.09 -17.59
N PRO A 46 18.46 -2.14 -17.64
CA PRO A 46 17.12 -2.05 -18.18
C PRO A 46 16.25 -1.02 -17.45
N GLU A 47 15.31 -0.43 -18.18
CA GLU A 47 14.34 0.52 -17.65
C GLU A 47 13.40 -0.13 -16.62
N PHE A 48 13.17 -1.44 -16.73
CA PHE A 48 12.28 -2.20 -15.84
C PHE A 48 12.83 -3.59 -15.54
N ALA A 49 12.59 -4.11 -14.34
CA ALA A 49 12.79 -5.51 -14.01
C ALA A 49 11.79 -5.91 -12.91
N SER A 50 11.50 -7.20 -12.76
CA SER A 50 10.57 -7.66 -11.72
C SER A 50 11.05 -8.95 -11.08
N TRP A 51 10.71 -9.10 -9.80
CA TRP A 51 10.96 -10.30 -9.03
C TRP A 51 9.72 -10.70 -8.26
N THR A 52 9.62 -12.00 -8.02
CA THR A 52 8.62 -12.61 -7.15
C THR A 52 9.27 -13.25 -5.94
N TRP A 53 8.51 -13.30 -4.85
CA TRP A 53 8.93 -14.02 -3.65
C TRP A 53 8.56 -15.50 -3.83
N HIS A 54 9.57 -16.37 -3.95
CA HIS A 54 9.36 -17.80 -4.21
C HIS A 54 8.48 -18.11 -5.43
N GLY A 55 8.58 -17.31 -6.51
CA GLY A 55 7.85 -17.55 -7.76
C GLY A 55 6.40 -17.04 -7.75
N ARG A 56 5.94 -16.40 -6.67
CA ARG A 56 4.59 -15.88 -6.51
C ARG A 56 4.56 -14.49 -5.89
N LYS A 57 3.37 -13.94 -5.65
CA LYS A 57 3.21 -12.70 -4.89
C LYS A 57 3.86 -12.81 -3.50
N PRO A 58 4.40 -11.71 -2.95
CA PRO A 58 4.39 -10.35 -3.50
C PRO A 58 5.34 -10.14 -4.69
N ILE A 59 5.08 -9.08 -5.47
CA ILE A 59 5.88 -8.69 -6.64
C ILE A 59 6.67 -7.43 -6.29
N LEU A 60 7.97 -7.47 -6.57
CA LEU A 60 8.89 -6.34 -6.50
C LEU A 60 9.15 -5.84 -7.92
N ILE A 61 8.96 -4.55 -8.17
CA ILE A 61 9.21 -3.96 -9.50
C ILE A 61 10.36 -2.97 -9.38
N TYR A 62 11.37 -3.11 -10.23
CA TYR A 62 12.44 -2.14 -10.42
C TYR A 62 12.12 -1.24 -11.60
N SER A 63 12.40 0.05 -11.47
CA SER A 63 12.49 0.98 -12.59
C SER A 63 13.78 1.79 -12.54
N PHE A 64 14.28 2.16 -13.72
CA PHE A 64 15.48 2.96 -13.89
C PHE A 64 15.22 4.18 -14.78
N ASN A 65 15.54 5.37 -14.26
CA ASN A 65 15.58 6.60 -15.04
C ASN A 65 17.04 6.91 -15.41
N PRO A 66 17.44 6.74 -16.69
CA PRO A 66 18.84 6.93 -17.10
C PRO A 66 19.31 8.39 -17.04
N VAL A 67 18.39 9.37 -17.13
CA VAL A 67 18.73 10.80 -17.08
C VAL A 67 19.25 11.18 -15.69
N ALA A 68 18.55 10.75 -14.65
CA ALA A 68 18.93 10.98 -13.26
C ALA A 68 19.87 9.91 -12.69
N ARG A 69 19.97 8.75 -13.36
CA ARG A 69 20.44 7.48 -12.77
C ARG A 69 19.69 7.13 -11.48
N LEU A 70 18.38 7.39 -11.46
CA LEU A 70 17.51 7.05 -10.34
C LEU A 70 17.05 5.60 -10.48
N ARG A 71 17.21 4.83 -9.41
CA ARG A 71 16.74 3.45 -9.29
C ARG A 71 15.64 3.41 -8.25
N VAL A 72 14.48 2.89 -8.63
CA VAL A 72 13.32 2.77 -7.77
C VAL A 72 12.94 1.31 -7.66
N LEU A 73 12.68 0.85 -6.45
CA LEU A 73 11.98 -0.40 -6.19
C LEU A 73 10.56 -0.08 -5.70
N ASP A 74 9.55 -0.38 -6.51
CA ASP A 74 8.15 -0.38 -6.10
C ASP A 74 7.90 -1.64 -5.25
N VAL A 75 7.59 -1.37 -3.98
CA VAL A 75 7.35 -2.35 -2.93
C VAL A 75 5.90 -2.33 -2.45
N ALA A 76 4.96 -1.73 -3.20
CA ALA A 76 3.59 -1.52 -2.77
C ALA A 76 2.87 -2.83 -2.38
N THR A 77 3.23 -3.95 -2.99
CA THR A 77 2.61 -5.26 -2.68
C THR A 77 3.28 -6.02 -1.53
N LEU A 78 4.44 -5.56 -1.04
CA LEU A 78 5.21 -6.29 -0.03
C LEU A 78 4.64 -6.03 1.37
N PRO A 79 4.55 -7.05 2.25
CA PRO A 79 4.36 -6.86 3.68
C PRO A 79 5.45 -5.96 4.30
N PRO A 80 5.15 -5.24 5.39
CA PRO A 80 6.11 -4.41 6.13
C PRO A 80 7.43 -5.13 6.48
N THR A 81 7.36 -6.38 6.95
CA THR A 81 8.55 -7.15 7.33
C THR A 81 9.50 -7.40 6.15
N LEU A 82 8.96 -7.69 4.96
CA LEU A 82 9.78 -7.85 3.76
C LEU A 82 10.37 -6.51 3.29
N ARG A 83 9.64 -5.40 3.44
CA ARG A 83 10.18 -4.05 3.19
C ARG A 83 11.34 -3.71 4.13
N GLY A 84 11.18 -3.97 5.43
CA GLY A 84 12.23 -3.80 6.43
C GLY A 84 13.48 -4.60 6.07
N HIS A 85 13.30 -5.85 5.65
CA HIS A 85 14.39 -6.72 5.21
C HIS A 85 15.14 -6.17 3.99
N LEU A 86 14.43 -5.59 3.01
CA LEU A 86 15.07 -4.93 1.85
C LEU A 86 15.90 -3.72 2.29
N VAL A 87 15.33 -2.83 3.10
CA VAL A 87 16.00 -1.60 3.58
C VAL A 87 17.26 -1.91 4.39
N GLN A 88 17.30 -3.03 5.11
CA GLN A 88 18.48 -3.46 5.86
C GLN A 88 19.65 -3.91 4.98
N HIS A 89 19.38 -4.36 3.74
CA HIS A 89 20.38 -4.97 2.86
C HIS A 89 20.72 -4.13 1.63
N LEU A 90 19.89 -3.14 1.30
CA LEU A 90 20.09 -2.26 0.16
C LEU A 90 20.50 -0.86 0.60
N PRO A 91 21.45 -0.20 -0.08
CA PRO A 91 21.81 1.17 0.22
C PRO A 91 20.71 2.11 -0.28
N MET A 92 19.87 2.57 0.64
CA MET A 92 18.74 3.45 0.36
C MET A 92 19.16 4.92 0.33
N LEU A 93 18.54 5.71 -0.54
CA LEU A 93 18.44 7.16 -0.36
C LEU A 93 17.38 7.44 0.72
N SER A 94 17.80 8.11 1.78
CA SER A 94 16.92 8.58 2.84
C SER A 94 16.18 9.87 2.45
N GLU A 95 15.16 10.23 3.21
CA GLU A 95 14.48 11.52 3.05
C GLU A 95 15.43 12.72 3.20
N THR A 96 16.44 12.60 4.08
CA THR A 96 17.48 13.62 4.26
C THR A 96 18.37 13.70 3.02
N ASP A 97 18.78 12.56 2.45
CA ASP A 97 19.57 12.56 1.21
C ASP A 97 18.81 13.24 0.06
N VAL A 98 17.50 13.00 -0.06
CA VAL A 98 16.66 13.67 -1.08
C VAL A 98 16.64 15.19 -0.86
N ASN A 99 16.51 15.64 0.38
CA ASN A 99 16.58 17.07 0.69
C ASN A 99 17.94 17.65 0.32
N ASP A 100 19.04 17.01 0.70
CA ASP A 100 20.40 17.47 0.41
C ASP A 100 20.64 17.57 -1.10
N LEU A 101 20.15 16.59 -1.87
CA LEU A 101 20.23 16.59 -3.33
C LEU A 101 19.55 17.81 -3.97
N LEU A 102 18.43 18.30 -3.41
CA LEU A 102 17.71 19.47 -3.93
C LEU A 102 18.50 20.78 -3.75
N PHE A 103 19.43 20.83 -2.80
CA PHE A 103 20.28 22.00 -2.52
C PHE A 103 21.72 21.85 -3.00
N ASP A 104 22.06 20.74 -3.65
CA ASP A 104 23.41 20.48 -4.14
C ASP A 104 23.83 21.52 -5.19
N SER A 105 25.10 21.91 -5.19
CA SER A 105 25.69 22.83 -6.16
C SER A 105 25.65 22.31 -7.60
N LEU A 106 25.68 21.00 -7.82
CA LEU A 106 25.71 20.37 -9.14
C LEU A 106 24.28 20.18 -9.68
N PRO A 107 23.94 20.72 -10.86
CA PRO A 107 22.59 20.60 -11.44
C PRO A 107 22.10 19.15 -11.56
N ARG A 108 23.01 18.22 -11.88
CA ARG A 108 22.71 16.78 -11.98
C ARG A 108 22.18 16.19 -10.67
N ASN A 109 22.67 16.64 -9.52
CA ASN A 109 22.22 16.16 -8.22
C ASN A 109 20.85 16.74 -7.87
N ARG A 110 20.59 18.01 -8.23
CA ARG A 110 19.25 18.62 -8.10
C ARG A 110 18.20 17.93 -8.97
N LEU A 111 18.55 17.57 -10.21
CA LEU A 111 17.69 16.74 -11.07
C LEU A 111 17.37 15.40 -10.42
N LEU A 112 18.36 14.70 -9.86
CA LEU A 112 18.14 13.46 -9.12
C LEU A 112 17.20 13.68 -7.92
N GLY A 113 17.40 14.74 -7.15
CA GLY A 113 16.53 15.12 -6.03
C GLY A 113 15.08 15.35 -6.46
N LEU A 114 14.85 16.06 -7.58
CA LEU A 114 13.51 16.31 -8.13
C LEU A 114 12.80 15.03 -8.57
N TRP A 115 13.51 14.11 -9.25
CA TRP A 115 12.95 12.81 -9.60
C TRP A 115 12.67 11.97 -8.36
N ALA A 116 13.59 11.92 -7.40
CA ALA A 116 13.40 11.19 -6.14
C ALA A 116 12.18 11.70 -5.34
N LEU A 117 12.02 13.02 -5.26
CA LEU A 117 10.87 13.69 -4.64
C LEU A 117 9.56 13.33 -5.36
N GLN A 118 9.56 13.25 -6.69
CA GLN A 118 8.39 12.83 -7.46
C GLN A 118 8.00 11.38 -7.15
N GLU A 119 8.95 10.45 -7.19
CA GLU A 119 8.71 9.01 -7.00
C GLU A 119 8.26 8.64 -5.58
N THR A 120 8.55 9.51 -4.61
CA THR A 120 8.14 9.36 -3.21
C THR A 120 6.96 10.24 -2.82
N GLU A 121 6.41 11.01 -3.78
CA GLU A 121 5.27 11.92 -3.59
C GLU A 121 5.40 12.82 -2.35
N ARG A 122 6.58 13.43 -2.15
CA ARG A 122 6.87 14.30 -1.00
C ARG A 122 6.16 15.65 -1.09
N LEU A 123 4.87 15.66 -0.74
CA LEU A 123 4.00 16.83 -0.78
C LEU A 123 4.49 17.98 0.12
N ASP A 124 5.22 17.67 1.19
CA ASP A 124 5.85 18.64 2.07
C ASP A 124 6.96 19.46 1.39
N LEU A 125 7.47 18.98 0.25
CA LEU A 125 8.54 19.61 -0.52
C LEU A 125 8.03 20.42 -1.73
N ILE A 126 6.71 20.63 -1.86
CA ILE A 126 6.14 21.51 -2.91
C ILE A 126 6.81 22.91 -2.89
N PRO A 127 7.01 23.60 -1.75
CA PRO A 127 7.67 24.90 -1.73
C PRO A 127 9.08 24.89 -2.33
N GLN A 128 9.82 23.79 -2.20
CA GLN A 128 11.17 23.62 -2.74
C GLN A 128 11.11 23.49 -4.26
N THR A 129 10.10 22.80 -4.81
CA THR A 129 9.89 22.74 -6.27
C THR A 129 9.61 24.13 -6.86
N HIS A 130 8.84 24.98 -6.16
CA HIS A 130 8.58 26.36 -6.60
C HIS A 130 9.85 27.22 -6.60
N ARG A 131 10.74 27.04 -5.63
CA ARG A 131 12.04 27.73 -5.62
C ARG A 131 12.92 27.26 -6.78
N LEU A 132 13.04 25.95 -6.97
CA LEU A 132 13.84 25.36 -8.04
C LEU A 132 13.28 25.63 -9.44
N ALA A 133 12.01 25.99 -9.58
CA ALA A 133 11.45 26.47 -10.85
C ALA A 133 12.13 27.78 -11.36
N HIS A 134 12.92 28.44 -10.50
CA HIS A 134 13.74 29.61 -10.83
C HIS A 134 15.25 29.30 -10.77
N ASP A 135 15.64 28.02 -10.84
CA ASP A 135 17.05 27.61 -10.84
C ASP A 135 17.80 28.20 -12.05
N PRO A 136 19.07 28.62 -11.91
CA PRO A 136 19.86 29.10 -13.03
C PRO A 136 20.07 28.04 -14.12
N ASP A 137 20.01 26.75 -13.78
CA ASP A 137 19.99 25.66 -14.77
C ASP A 137 18.57 25.45 -15.32
N HIS A 138 18.42 25.66 -16.63
CA HIS A 138 17.14 25.55 -17.31
C HIS A 138 16.48 24.16 -17.23
N GLN A 139 17.25 23.08 -17.15
CA GLN A 139 16.70 21.72 -17.05
C GLN A 139 16.14 21.49 -15.65
N VAL A 140 16.84 21.97 -14.62
CA VAL A 140 16.38 21.91 -13.23
C VAL A 140 15.10 22.74 -13.10
N ALA A 141 15.08 23.97 -13.62
CA ALA A 141 13.91 24.84 -13.58
C ALA A 141 12.68 24.23 -14.26
N ALA A 142 12.85 23.69 -15.47
CA ALA A 142 11.76 23.06 -16.21
C ALA A 142 11.20 21.82 -15.50
N LEU A 143 12.07 20.93 -15.02
CA LEU A 143 11.66 19.74 -14.27
C LEU A 143 10.97 20.10 -12.95
N ALA A 144 11.52 21.08 -12.21
CA ALA A 144 10.93 21.53 -10.95
C ALA A 144 9.52 22.08 -11.14
N ALA A 145 9.28 22.88 -12.19
CA ALA A 145 7.95 23.36 -12.52
C ALA A 145 6.98 22.23 -12.89
N GLN A 146 7.44 21.20 -13.61
CA GLN A 146 6.63 20.03 -13.93
C GLN A 146 6.29 19.20 -12.69
N VAL A 147 7.28 18.89 -11.87
CA VAL A 147 7.12 18.10 -10.64
C VAL A 147 6.22 18.83 -9.65
N GLY A 148 6.38 20.15 -9.49
CA GLY A 148 5.52 20.98 -8.63
C GLY A 148 4.04 20.87 -9.02
N LYS A 149 3.72 21.02 -10.32
CA LYS A 149 2.35 20.83 -10.83
C LYS A 149 1.80 19.43 -10.57
N ARG A 150 2.63 18.40 -10.73
CA ARG A 150 2.23 17.01 -10.46
C ARG A 150 1.91 16.79 -8.99
N LEU A 151 2.75 17.29 -8.08
CA LEU A 151 2.51 17.17 -6.64
C LEU A 151 1.28 17.96 -6.18
N GLU A 152 1.04 19.15 -6.73
CA GLU A 152 -0.19 19.91 -6.47
C GLU A 152 -1.42 19.11 -6.91
N SER A 153 -1.41 18.56 -8.12
CA SER A 153 -2.49 17.68 -8.61
C SER A 153 -2.71 16.45 -7.71
N ALA A 154 -1.62 15.84 -7.22
CA ALA A 154 -1.71 14.71 -6.30
C ALA A 154 -2.31 15.12 -4.94
N ARG A 155 -1.93 16.29 -4.40
CA ARG A 155 -2.51 16.86 -3.17
C ARG A 155 -4.01 17.12 -3.35
N ASP A 156 -4.40 17.79 -4.42
CA ASP A 156 -5.80 18.15 -4.68
C ASP A 156 -6.66 16.88 -4.88
N SER A 157 -6.11 15.87 -5.57
CA SER A 157 -6.74 14.55 -5.72
C SER A 157 -6.93 13.84 -4.37
N ARG A 158 -5.93 13.95 -3.48
CA ARG A 158 -5.99 13.39 -2.12
C ARG A 158 -7.04 14.09 -1.27
N GLU A 159 -7.12 15.42 -1.31
CA GLU A 159 -8.15 16.19 -0.61
C GLU A 159 -9.56 15.79 -1.07
N SER A 160 -9.77 15.67 -2.38
CA SER A 160 -11.04 15.20 -2.96
C SER A 160 -11.39 13.80 -2.47
N LEU A 161 -10.42 12.88 -2.48
CA LEU A 161 -10.60 11.52 -2.00
C LEU A 161 -10.98 11.47 -0.51
N ILE A 162 -10.35 12.30 0.34
CA ILE A 162 -10.70 12.40 1.77
C ILE A 162 -12.19 12.73 1.92
N LEU A 163 -12.68 13.74 1.20
CA LEU A 163 -14.08 14.15 1.28
C LEU A 163 -15.03 13.02 0.86
N SER A 164 -14.71 12.31 -0.23
CA SER A 164 -15.51 11.15 -0.67
C SER A 164 -15.50 10.01 0.34
N LEU A 165 -14.36 9.72 0.98
CA LEU A 165 -14.23 8.68 2.00
C LEU A 165 -15.01 9.04 3.27
N VAL A 166 -15.01 10.31 3.69
CA VAL A 166 -15.81 10.79 4.83
C VAL A 166 -17.31 10.65 4.54
N GLN A 167 -17.77 11.09 3.36
CA GLN A 167 -19.17 10.95 2.96
C GLN A 167 -19.63 9.49 2.94
N LEU A 168 -18.79 8.58 2.43
CA LEU A 168 -19.11 7.15 2.43
C LEU A 168 -19.17 6.58 3.86
N ALA A 169 -18.24 7.00 4.73
CA ALA A 169 -18.23 6.58 6.13
C ALA A 169 -19.53 6.99 6.84
N ASP A 170 -20.04 8.20 6.59
CA ASP A 170 -21.30 8.69 7.14
C ASP A 170 -22.51 7.88 6.63
N VAL A 171 -22.55 7.56 5.33
CA VAL A 171 -23.61 6.74 4.73
C VAL A 171 -23.66 5.32 5.32
N ALA A 172 -22.52 4.80 5.78
CA ALA A 172 -22.43 3.46 6.35
C ALA A 172 -22.89 3.37 7.81
N VAL A 173 -23.06 4.49 8.53
CA VAL A 173 -23.41 4.50 9.96
C VAL A 173 -24.67 3.68 10.28
N PRO A 174 -25.83 3.88 9.60
CA PRO A 174 -27.03 3.13 9.94
C PRO A 174 -26.89 1.62 9.71
N LEU A 175 -26.06 1.20 8.74
CA LEU A 175 -25.76 -0.20 8.51
C LEU A 175 -24.87 -0.77 9.61
N ILE A 176 -23.85 -0.02 10.04
CA ILE A 176 -22.93 -0.43 11.11
C ILE A 176 -23.69 -0.64 12.42
N GLU A 177 -24.66 0.22 12.74
CA GLU A 177 -25.52 0.07 13.91
C GLU A 177 -26.39 -1.20 13.86
N GLN A 178 -26.73 -1.68 12.67
CA GLN A 178 -27.50 -2.91 12.48
C GLN A 178 -26.65 -4.19 12.55
N LEU A 179 -25.31 -4.09 12.61
CA LEU A 179 -24.42 -5.25 12.71
C LEU A 179 -24.49 -5.95 14.08
N ASN A 180 -25.22 -5.40 15.05
CA ASN A 180 -25.52 -6.10 16.31
C ASN A 180 -26.59 -7.19 16.15
N ASN A 181 -27.28 -7.26 15.01
CA ASN A 181 -28.34 -8.22 14.74
C ASN A 181 -27.84 -9.38 13.86
N PRO A 182 -27.77 -10.62 14.38
CA PRO A 182 -27.27 -11.75 13.61
C PRO A 182 -28.09 -12.03 12.35
N VAL A 183 -29.40 -11.75 12.35
CA VAL A 183 -30.27 -11.94 11.17
C VAL A 183 -29.83 -11.04 10.01
N GLY A 184 -29.49 -9.79 10.29
CA GLY A 184 -29.00 -8.86 9.27
C GLY A 184 -27.63 -9.26 8.74
N THR A 185 -26.74 -9.69 9.64
CA THR A 185 -25.34 -10.01 9.28
C THR A 185 -25.22 -11.22 8.35
N VAL A 186 -26.14 -12.19 8.41
CA VAL A 186 -26.17 -13.34 7.47
C VAL A 186 -26.19 -12.87 6.01
N HIS A 187 -26.93 -11.80 5.71
CA HIS A 187 -27.03 -11.27 4.35
C HIS A 187 -25.76 -10.54 3.88
N LEU A 188 -24.83 -10.25 4.78
CA LEU A 188 -23.54 -9.62 4.48
C LEU A 188 -22.43 -10.62 4.22
N LYS A 189 -22.71 -11.93 4.31
CA LYS A 189 -21.74 -12.97 4.02
C LYS A 189 -21.22 -12.83 2.57
N PRO A 190 -19.90 -12.82 2.35
CA PRO A 190 -19.33 -12.79 1.01
C PRO A 190 -19.60 -14.09 0.26
N THR A 191 -19.82 -14.00 -1.06
CA THR A 191 -19.75 -15.13 -1.98
C THR A 191 -18.32 -15.33 -2.49
N ARG A 192 -18.06 -16.47 -3.13
CA ARG A 192 -16.77 -16.75 -3.77
C ARG A 192 -16.42 -15.72 -4.85
N GLU A 193 -17.39 -15.31 -5.65
CA GLU A 193 -17.23 -14.33 -6.73
C GLU A 193 -16.81 -12.96 -6.17
N GLU A 194 -17.35 -12.58 -5.01
CA GLU A 194 -16.98 -11.34 -4.33
C GLU A 194 -15.60 -11.43 -3.71
N LEU A 195 -15.21 -12.60 -3.17
CA LEU A 195 -13.84 -12.80 -2.69
C LEU A 195 -12.81 -12.65 -3.83
N ILE A 196 -13.12 -13.15 -5.04
CA ILE A 196 -12.27 -12.94 -6.23
C ILE A 196 -12.18 -11.47 -6.62
N LYS A 197 -13.26 -10.70 -6.43
CA LYS A 197 -13.25 -9.26 -6.66
C LYS A 197 -12.45 -8.52 -5.60
N LEU A 198 -12.50 -8.95 -4.35
CA LEU A 198 -11.88 -8.25 -3.22
C LEU A 198 -10.38 -8.56 -3.07
N PHE A 199 -9.95 -9.76 -3.48
CA PHE A 199 -8.61 -10.28 -3.20
C PHE A 199 -7.94 -10.85 -4.46
N ASP A 200 -6.71 -11.35 -4.29
CA ASP A 200 -6.05 -12.15 -5.30
C ASP A 200 -6.89 -13.43 -5.58
N PRO A 201 -7.22 -13.75 -6.84
CA PRO A 201 -8.06 -14.90 -7.17
C PRO A 201 -7.54 -16.23 -6.62
N SER A 202 -6.21 -16.37 -6.46
CA SER A 202 -5.59 -17.58 -5.92
C SER A 202 -5.96 -17.85 -4.46
N LEU A 203 -6.45 -16.85 -3.72
CA LEU A 203 -6.83 -16.98 -2.31
C LEU A 203 -8.30 -17.36 -2.10
N ALA A 204 -9.17 -17.21 -3.11
CA ALA A 204 -10.61 -17.31 -2.94
C ALA A 204 -11.07 -18.65 -2.33
N ASP A 205 -10.47 -19.76 -2.76
CA ASP A 205 -10.83 -21.10 -2.27
C ASP A 205 -10.35 -21.39 -0.84
N ALA A 206 -9.25 -20.76 -0.42
CA ALA A 206 -8.81 -20.85 0.97
C ALA A 206 -9.67 -19.92 1.85
N MET A 207 -9.99 -18.72 1.36
CA MET A 207 -10.80 -17.75 2.08
C MET A 207 -12.25 -18.19 2.29
N ILE A 208 -12.86 -18.91 1.35
CA ILE A 208 -14.26 -19.37 1.53
C ILE A 208 -14.38 -20.27 2.77
N ARG A 209 -13.37 -21.09 3.07
CA ARG A 209 -13.37 -21.94 4.27
C ARG A 209 -13.37 -21.10 5.55
N GLU A 210 -12.51 -20.08 5.61
CA GLU A 210 -12.43 -19.15 6.74
C GLU A 210 -13.75 -18.37 6.91
N VAL A 211 -14.37 -17.96 5.80
CA VAL A 211 -15.68 -17.30 5.80
C VAL A 211 -16.77 -18.23 6.32
N GLU A 212 -16.86 -19.47 5.82
CA GLU A 212 -17.84 -20.45 6.29
C GLU A 212 -17.71 -20.69 7.80
N GLN A 213 -16.48 -20.83 8.30
CA GLN A 213 -16.22 -20.99 9.71
C GLN A 213 -16.65 -19.77 10.52
N ALA A 214 -16.31 -18.55 10.06
CA ALA A 214 -16.69 -17.32 10.73
C ALA A 214 -18.21 -17.07 10.72
N TYR A 215 -18.92 -17.52 9.69
CA TYR A 215 -20.36 -17.37 9.53
C TYR A 215 -21.18 -18.57 10.02
N PHE A 216 -20.55 -19.64 10.51
CA PHE A 216 -21.24 -20.74 11.18
C PHE A 216 -22.11 -20.23 12.35
N ARG A 217 -21.59 -19.22 13.06
CA ARG A 217 -22.37 -18.34 13.93
C ARG A 217 -22.19 -16.92 13.40
N PRO A 218 -23.21 -16.34 12.75
CA PRO A 218 -23.08 -15.03 12.11
C PRO A 218 -22.44 -14.02 13.07
N PRO A 219 -21.37 -13.34 12.65
CA PRO A 219 -20.66 -12.40 13.50
C PRO A 219 -21.59 -11.24 13.88
N VAL A 220 -21.39 -10.65 15.05
CA VAL A 220 -22.11 -9.43 15.47
C VAL A 220 -21.11 -8.38 15.96
N ALA A 221 -21.41 -7.11 15.69
CA ALA A 221 -20.66 -5.98 16.20
C ALA A 221 -21.46 -5.29 17.31
N ASP A 222 -21.47 -5.92 18.48
CA ASP A 222 -22.11 -5.39 19.69
C ASP A 222 -21.04 -4.88 20.67
N PRO A 223 -20.86 -3.55 20.80
CA PRO A 223 -19.89 -2.98 21.73
C PRO A 223 -20.40 -2.99 23.19
N GLY A 224 -21.68 -3.26 23.43
CA GLY A 224 -22.34 -3.10 24.73
C GLY A 224 -22.87 -1.67 24.97
N PRO A 225 -23.70 -1.49 26.02
CA PRO A 225 -24.51 -0.28 26.22
C PRO A 225 -23.71 0.97 26.59
N ASP A 226 -22.49 0.82 27.13
CA ASP A 226 -21.67 1.95 27.60
C ASP A 226 -20.96 2.70 26.46
N TYR A 227 -20.97 2.14 25.23
CA TYR A 227 -20.27 2.71 24.08
C TYR A 227 -21.24 3.41 23.14
N THR A 228 -21.37 4.74 23.30
CA THR A 228 -22.39 5.53 22.62
C THR A 228 -21.87 6.34 21.43
N GLU A 229 -20.55 6.52 21.31
CA GLU A 229 -19.94 7.33 20.24
C GLU A 229 -19.32 6.42 19.18
N LEU A 230 -19.87 6.47 17.95
CA LEU A 230 -19.37 5.74 16.80
C LEU A 230 -18.48 6.63 15.92
N LYS A 231 -17.27 6.16 15.62
CA LYS A 231 -16.37 6.76 14.63
C LYS A 231 -16.09 5.78 13.52
N VAL A 232 -16.45 6.14 12.29
CA VAL A 232 -16.23 5.32 11.09
C VAL A 232 -15.08 5.90 10.29
N THR A 233 -14.24 5.03 9.74
CA THR A 233 -13.16 5.39 8.82
C THR A 233 -13.26 4.54 7.56
N ALA A 234 -13.19 5.20 6.41
CA ALA A 234 -13.10 4.55 5.11
C ALA A 234 -11.69 4.68 4.51
N ALA A 235 -11.24 3.65 3.81
CA ALA A 235 -10.00 3.68 3.04
C ALA A 235 -10.06 2.70 1.86
N ASN A 236 -9.58 3.10 0.68
CA ASN A 236 -9.31 2.15 -0.40
C ASN A 236 -8.23 1.15 0.04
N ALA A 237 -8.35 -0.11 -0.39
CA ALA A 237 -7.38 -1.14 -0.03
C ALA A 237 -5.94 -0.80 -0.45
N GLY A 238 -5.77 -0.04 -1.55
CA GLY A 238 -4.47 0.48 -1.97
C GLY A 238 -3.81 1.37 -0.91
N LEU A 239 -4.60 2.21 -0.22
CA LEU A 239 -4.10 3.08 0.85
C LEU A 239 -3.72 2.32 2.12
N LEU A 240 -4.18 1.08 2.28
CA LEU A 240 -3.82 0.25 3.44
C LEU A 240 -2.41 -0.34 3.35
N ARG A 241 -1.69 -0.13 2.24
CA ARG A 241 -0.37 -0.72 1.99
C ARG A 241 0.76 -0.05 2.77
N TRP A 242 0.65 1.21 3.15
CA TRP A 242 1.72 1.92 3.91
C TRP A 242 1.11 2.84 4.97
N SER A 243 1.93 3.40 5.86
CA SER A 243 1.47 4.36 6.87
C SER A 243 0.97 5.65 6.23
N ASN A 244 -0.25 6.03 6.57
CA ASN A 244 -0.87 7.30 6.21
C ASN A 244 -2.10 7.53 7.11
N GLU A 245 -2.68 8.72 7.03
CA GLU A 245 -3.82 9.18 7.83
C GLU A 245 -5.08 8.29 7.73
N PHE A 246 -5.17 7.46 6.68
CA PHE A 246 -6.26 6.50 6.52
C PHE A 246 -5.90 5.15 7.13
N SER A 247 -4.73 4.61 6.79
CA SER A 247 -4.32 3.27 7.23
C SER A 247 -4.02 3.20 8.72
N ASP A 248 -3.61 4.30 9.35
CA ASP A 248 -3.32 4.38 10.80
C ASP A 248 -4.58 4.12 11.66
N LYS A 249 -5.76 4.26 11.08
CA LYS A 249 -7.05 4.00 11.75
C LYS A 249 -7.52 2.55 11.61
N PHE A 250 -6.85 1.76 10.76
CA PHE A 250 -7.10 0.33 10.59
C PHE A 250 -6.17 -0.49 11.48
N ALA A 251 -6.55 -1.75 11.74
CA ALA A 251 -5.65 -2.68 12.42
C ALA A 251 -4.38 -2.90 11.60
N GLN A 252 -3.21 -2.90 12.24
CA GLN A 252 -1.91 -3.06 11.57
C GLN A 252 -1.83 -4.30 10.66
N GLY A 253 -2.58 -5.36 10.99
CA GLY A 253 -2.65 -6.57 10.19
C GLY A 253 -3.09 -6.35 8.73
N TYR A 254 -3.85 -5.28 8.43
CA TYR A 254 -4.21 -4.95 7.05
C TYR A 254 -3.00 -4.66 6.17
N ARG A 255 -1.95 -4.02 6.71
CA ARG A 255 -0.70 -3.76 5.97
C ARG A 255 0.03 -5.04 5.58
N ASN A 256 -0.16 -6.12 6.35
CA ASN A 256 0.44 -7.41 6.06
C ASN A 256 -0.26 -8.15 4.90
N VAL A 257 -1.49 -7.77 4.56
CA VAL A 257 -2.31 -8.47 3.56
C VAL A 257 -2.74 -7.61 2.37
N SER A 258 -2.52 -6.29 2.42
CA SER A 258 -2.95 -5.32 1.42
C SER A 258 -2.32 -5.53 0.02
N GLY A 259 -1.21 -6.26 -0.07
CA GLY A 259 -0.63 -6.69 -1.35
C GLY A 259 -1.48 -7.72 -2.10
N TRP A 260 -2.35 -8.44 -1.39
CA TRP A 260 -3.29 -9.41 -1.92
C TRP A 260 -4.72 -8.86 -2.03
N MET A 261 -4.94 -7.59 -1.64
CA MET A 261 -6.24 -6.93 -1.79
C MET A 261 -6.30 -6.17 -3.12
N GLN A 262 -7.47 -6.19 -3.76
CA GLN A 262 -7.71 -5.39 -4.96
C GLN A 262 -7.84 -3.90 -4.56
N PRO A 263 -6.96 -3.02 -5.07
CA PRO A 263 -6.72 -1.70 -4.49
C PRO A 263 -7.91 -0.74 -4.54
N GLN A 264 -8.84 -0.94 -5.48
CA GLN A 264 -9.96 -0.04 -5.74
C GLN A 264 -11.08 -0.10 -4.68
N TRP A 265 -11.23 -1.21 -3.95
CA TRP A 265 -12.35 -1.36 -3.03
C TRP A 265 -12.16 -0.56 -1.76
N ILE A 266 -13.25 0.07 -1.30
CA ILE A 266 -13.25 0.88 -0.08
C ILE A 266 -13.67 0.02 1.09
N TRP A 267 -12.74 -0.13 2.03
CA TRP A 267 -12.92 -0.84 3.27
C TRP A 267 -13.28 0.15 4.38
N LEU A 268 -14.10 -0.31 5.32
CA LEU A 268 -14.47 0.44 6.51
C LEU A 268 -13.90 -0.23 7.76
N SER A 269 -13.43 0.61 8.67
CA SER A 269 -13.18 0.27 10.08
C SER A 269 -13.93 1.24 10.95
N TRP A 270 -14.34 0.81 12.14
CA TRP A 270 -15.04 1.68 13.06
C TRP A 270 -14.66 1.41 14.51
N ARG A 271 -14.82 2.45 15.33
CA ARG A 271 -14.55 2.43 16.76
C ARG A 271 -15.77 2.93 17.49
N TRP A 272 -16.18 2.17 18.50
CA TRP A 272 -17.14 2.57 19.50
C TRP A 272 -16.38 3.08 20.72
N LEU A 273 -16.73 4.25 21.24
CA LEU A 273 -16.08 4.89 22.39
C LEU A 273 -17.07 5.03 23.55
N ASN A 274 -16.58 4.85 24.77
CA ASN A 274 -17.34 5.12 26.00
C ASN A 274 -16.85 6.40 26.69
N ALA A 275 -17.61 6.87 27.68
CA ALA A 275 -17.31 8.11 28.41
C ALA A 275 -16.01 8.05 29.23
N GLN A 276 -15.51 6.85 29.55
CA GLN A 276 -14.29 6.61 30.32
C GLN A 276 -13.04 6.49 29.44
N GLY A 277 -13.16 6.72 28.13
CA GLY A 277 -12.05 6.62 27.17
C GLY A 277 -11.72 5.19 26.71
N GLY A 278 -12.56 4.21 27.06
CA GLY A 278 -12.51 2.86 26.50
C GLY A 278 -12.94 2.85 25.03
N ALA A 279 -12.38 1.93 24.25
CA ALA A 279 -12.69 1.78 22.83
C ALA A 279 -12.81 0.32 22.41
N VAL A 280 -13.81 0.00 21.59
CA VAL A 280 -13.93 -1.27 20.88
C VAL A 280 -13.80 -1.02 19.39
N GLN A 281 -12.92 -1.76 18.72
CA GLN A 281 -12.67 -1.61 17.29
C GLN A 281 -13.20 -2.82 16.51
N TYR A 282 -13.84 -2.52 15.38
CA TYR A 282 -14.30 -3.48 14.39
C TYR A 282 -13.85 -3.03 13.00
N ASP A 283 -13.92 -3.94 12.03
CA ASP A 283 -13.47 -3.71 10.67
C ASP A 283 -14.13 -4.68 9.68
N GLY A 284 -13.82 -4.47 8.41
CA GLY A 284 -14.03 -5.46 7.37
C GLY A 284 -15.30 -5.29 6.54
N LEU A 285 -16.03 -4.18 6.72
CA LEU A 285 -17.20 -3.86 5.92
C LEU A 285 -16.74 -3.21 4.60
N VAL A 286 -17.27 -3.67 3.47
CA VAL A 286 -16.85 -3.23 2.13
C VAL A 286 -18.05 -3.20 1.18
N TRP A 287 -18.14 -2.16 0.35
CA TRP A 287 -19.15 -2.06 -0.71
C TRP A 287 -18.61 -2.70 -1.99
N VAL A 288 -19.21 -3.81 -2.41
CA VAL A 288 -18.83 -4.56 -3.61
C VAL A 288 -19.92 -4.40 -4.65
N GLU A 289 -19.68 -3.49 -5.60
CA GLU A 289 -20.58 -3.14 -6.70
C GLU A 289 -21.98 -2.69 -6.26
N THR A 290 -22.85 -3.64 -5.94
CA THR A 290 -24.28 -3.44 -5.69
C THR A 290 -24.69 -3.70 -4.24
N ARG A 291 -23.81 -4.26 -3.40
CA ARG A 291 -24.15 -4.56 -2.01
C ARG A 291 -22.97 -4.45 -1.04
N TRP A 292 -23.32 -4.34 0.23
CA TRP A 292 -22.37 -4.47 1.34
C TRP A 292 -22.03 -5.94 1.62
N VAL A 293 -20.77 -6.15 1.95
CA VAL A 293 -20.20 -7.43 2.39
C VAL A 293 -19.41 -7.17 3.66
N TRP A 294 -19.46 -8.10 4.62
CA TRP A 294 -18.72 -7.98 5.87
C TRP A 294 -17.79 -9.17 6.11
N LEU A 295 -16.49 -8.88 6.25
CA LEU A 295 -15.42 -9.82 6.56
C LEU A 295 -14.74 -9.40 7.87
N PRO A 296 -15.28 -9.78 9.05
CA PRO A 296 -14.73 -9.32 10.32
C PRO A 296 -13.27 -9.78 10.47
N LYS A 297 -12.36 -8.83 10.74
CA LYS A 297 -10.92 -9.11 10.87
C LYS A 297 -10.38 -9.77 9.61
N ALA A 298 -10.75 -9.25 8.43
CA ALA A 298 -10.38 -9.80 7.12
C ALA A 298 -8.88 -10.15 7.01
N TYR A 299 -8.02 -9.34 7.62
CA TYR A 299 -6.58 -9.57 7.66
C TYR A 299 -6.16 -10.91 8.28
N ARG A 300 -6.92 -11.44 9.24
CA ARG A 300 -6.68 -12.78 9.82
C ARG A 300 -7.05 -13.89 8.84
N MET A 301 -8.21 -13.75 8.18
CA MET A 301 -8.68 -14.70 7.18
C MET A 301 -7.72 -14.76 5.98
N VAL A 302 -7.28 -13.60 5.48
CA VAL A 302 -6.34 -13.52 4.36
C VAL A 302 -4.97 -14.07 4.76
N SER A 303 -4.50 -13.79 5.98
CA SER A 303 -3.22 -14.36 6.47
C SER A 303 -3.28 -15.89 6.56
N GLY A 304 -4.38 -16.47 7.04
CA GLY A 304 -4.60 -17.92 7.03
C GLY A 304 -4.63 -18.49 5.61
N ALA A 305 -5.33 -17.81 4.69
CA ALA A 305 -5.41 -18.20 3.28
C ALA A 305 -4.05 -18.17 2.57
N ILE A 306 -3.21 -17.16 2.83
CA ILE A 306 -1.84 -17.08 2.30
C ILE A 306 -1.02 -18.26 2.80
N GLN A 307 -1.05 -18.53 4.11
CA GLN A 307 -0.30 -19.68 4.69
C GLN A 307 -0.73 -21.01 4.09
N PHE A 308 -2.04 -21.18 3.82
CA PHE A 308 -2.58 -22.38 3.18
C PHE A 308 -2.15 -22.51 1.72
N ALA A 309 -2.24 -21.42 0.94
CA ALA A 309 -1.76 -21.39 -0.45
C ALA A 309 -0.24 -21.57 -0.55
N ASP A 310 0.47 -21.25 0.54
CA ASP A 310 1.91 -21.34 0.62
C ASP A 310 2.45 -22.72 0.98
N ALA A 311 1.61 -23.60 1.53
CA ALA A 311 2.00 -24.95 1.88
C ALA A 311 2.38 -25.75 0.63
N PRO A 312 3.52 -26.46 0.62
CA PRO A 312 3.85 -27.36 -0.48
C PRO A 312 2.71 -28.35 -0.64
N ALA A 313 2.23 -28.57 -1.86
CA ALA A 313 1.24 -29.59 -2.15
C ALA A 313 1.83 -30.94 -1.69
N THR A 314 1.47 -31.37 -0.48
CA THR A 314 1.88 -32.67 0.03
C THR A 314 1.34 -33.69 -0.96
N LEU A 315 2.27 -34.34 -1.67
CA LEU A 315 2.02 -35.40 -2.64
C LEU A 315 1.00 -36.38 -2.03
N GLN A 316 -0.25 -36.30 -2.50
CA GLN A 316 -1.27 -37.32 -2.28
C GLN A 316 -1.15 -38.39 -3.36
#